data_AF-A0A2E1NDJ7-F1
#
_entry.id   AF-A0A2E1NDJ7-F1
#
_cell.length_a   1.000
_cell.length_b   1.000
_cell.length_c   1.000
_cell.angle_alpha   90.00
_cell.angle_beta   90.00
_cell.angle_gamma   90.00
#
_symmetry.space_group_name_H-M   'P 1'
#
loop_
_entity.id
_entity.type
_entity.pdbx_description
1 polymer ?
#
loop_
_entity_poly.entity_id
_entity_poly.type
_entity_poly.pdbx_seq_one_letter_code
_entity_poly.pdbx_strand_id
1 'polypeptide(L)'
;MNNNKPYSRLERINNQILNIIGDAFIKRMPSSEFGLLSISRVNVSPDLRNANIFYTVFNPKKTKKELNIAINKKRKVFRKILGLKMRTKNIPDLSFFYDDTFEYQNHLNELFKKINIK
;
A
#
# COMPACT_ATOMS: atom_id res chain seq x y z
N MET A 1 25.86 21.15 -3.98
CA MET A 1 25.82 19.90 -3.18
C MET A 1 25.31 18.79 -4.09
N ASN A 2 26.19 17.91 -4.55
CA ASN A 2 25.87 16.83 -5.50
C ASN A 2 24.87 15.85 -4.90
N ASN A 3 23.69 15.75 -5.51
CA ASN A 3 22.59 14.87 -5.12
C ASN A 3 22.73 13.47 -5.78
N ASN A 4 23.92 12.88 -5.77
CA ASN A 4 24.17 11.53 -6.30
C ASN A 4 23.72 10.44 -5.31
N LYS A 5 22.42 10.36 -5.02
CA LYS A 5 21.82 9.13 -4.48
C LYS A 5 21.10 8.43 -5.64
N PRO A 6 21.16 7.09 -5.75
CA PRO A 6 20.57 6.35 -6.87
C PRO A 6 19.02 6.39 -6.91
N TYR A 7 18.38 7.11 -5.98
CA TYR A 7 16.94 7.18 -5.83
C TYR A 7 16.45 8.63 -5.77
N SER A 8 15.37 8.91 -6.48
CA SER A 8 14.65 10.16 -6.43
C SER A 8 14.11 10.45 -5.03
N ARG A 9 13.86 11.72 -4.73
CA ARG A 9 13.20 12.13 -3.48
C ARG A 9 11.85 11.41 -3.30
N LEU A 10 11.11 11.21 -4.37
CA LEU A 10 9.80 10.57 -4.34
C LEU A 10 9.92 9.08 -3.96
N GLU A 11 10.87 8.35 -4.53
CA GLU A 11 11.14 6.95 -4.16
C GLU A 11 11.52 6.81 -2.68
N ARG A 12 12.34 7.72 -2.17
CA ARG A 12 12.69 7.73 -0.74
C ARG A 12 11.46 7.93 0.15
N ILE A 13 10.53 8.79 -0.26
CA ILE A 13 9.28 9.02 0.46
C ILE A 13 8.38 7.79 0.37
N ASN A 14 8.21 7.19 -0.82
CA ASN A 14 7.45 5.95 -1.00
C ASN A 14 7.96 4.85 -0.07
N ASN A 15 9.28 4.61 -0.05
CA ASN A 15 9.89 3.60 0.82
C ASN A 15 9.74 3.93 2.30
N GLN A 16 9.86 5.20 2.68
CA GLN A 16 9.65 5.62 4.06
C GLN A 16 8.21 5.37 4.53
N ILE A 17 7.22 5.74 3.71
CA ILE A 17 5.80 5.49 4.02
C ILE A 17 5.53 3.99 4.07
N LEU A 18 6.05 3.22 3.11
CA LEU A 18 5.88 1.76 3.07
C LEU A 18 6.34 1.12 4.38
N ASN A 19 7.54 1.44 4.85
CA ASN A 19 8.08 0.89 6.10
C ASN A 19 7.25 1.32 7.31
N ILE A 20 6.91 2.62 7.41
CA ILE A 20 6.16 3.16 8.55
C ILE A 20 4.76 2.54 8.64
N ILE A 21 4.07 2.43 7.51
CA ILE A 21 2.71 1.90 7.46
C ILE A 21 2.72 0.38 7.60
N GLY A 22 3.72 -0.33 7.06
CA GLY A 22 3.92 -1.76 7.29
C GLY A 22 4.02 -2.10 8.77
N ASP A 23 4.89 -1.39 9.50
CA ASP A 23 5.00 -1.52 10.96
C ASP A 23 3.68 -1.23 11.67
N ALA A 24 2.95 -0.21 11.20
CA ALA A 24 1.69 0.19 11.80
C ALA A 24 0.59 -0.86 11.57
N PHE A 25 0.58 -1.52 10.41
CA PHE A 25 -0.36 -2.60 10.09
C PHE A 25 -0.21 -3.75 11.08
N ILE A 26 1.02 -4.24 11.27
CA ILE A 26 1.33 -5.33 12.21
C ILE A 26 0.83 -5.00 13.62
N LYS A 27 0.99 -3.74 14.06
CA LYS A 27 0.61 -3.30 15.42
C LYS A 27 -0.86 -2.95 15.60
N ARG A 28 -1.59 -2.56 14.54
CA ARG A 28 -2.95 -1.99 14.63
C ARG A 28 -4.03 -2.85 13.97
N MET A 29 -3.64 -3.92 13.28
CA MET A 29 -4.54 -4.88 12.65
C MET A 29 -4.18 -6.30 13.10
N PRO A 30 -4.85 -6.81 14.16
CA PRO A 30 -4.61 -8.15 14.65
C PRO A 30 -4.87 -9.21 13.57
N SER A 31 -3.93 -10.15 13.41
CA SER A 31 -4.06 -11.22 12.40
C SER A 31 -5.22 -12.17 12.68
N SER A 32 -5.64 -12.31 13.94
CA SER A 32 -6.83 -13.07 14.35
C SER A 32 -8.14 -12.49 13.78
N GLU A 33 -8.21 -11.17 13.53
CA GLU A 33 -9.41 -10.50 13.05
C GLU A 33 -9.41 -10.28 11.53
N PHE A 34 -8.23 -10.04 10.94
CA PHE A 34 -8.11 -9.62 9.53
C PHE A 34 -7.38 -10.64 8.64
N GLY A 35 -6.59 -11.55 9.21
CA GLY A 35 -5.54 -12.26 8.48
C GLY A 35 -4.21 -11.49 8.53
N LEU A 36 -3.16 -12.08 7.97
CA LEU A 36 -1.83 -11.46 7.94
C LEU A 36 -1.77 -10.43 6.82
N LEU A 37 -1.87 -9.15 7.17
CA LEU A 37 -1.84 -8.04 6.22
C LEU A 37 -0.40 -7.56 5.97
N SER A 38 -0.09 -7.23 4.71
CA SER A 38 1.19 -6.64 4.29
C SER A 38 0.98 -5.52 3.27
N ILE A 39 1.90 -4.56 3.22
CA ILE A 39 1.91 -3.49 2.21
C ILE A 39 2.81 -3.92 1.05
N SER A 40 2.28 -3.99 -0.16
CA SER A 40 3.03 -4.39 -1.36
C SER A 40 3.63 -3.20 -2.09
N ARG A 41 2.92 -2.07 -2.12
CA ARG A 41 3.34 -0.86 -2.85
C ARG A 41 2.76 0.40 -2.23
N VAL A 42 3.51 1.49 -2.36
CA VAL A 42 3.03 2.84 -2.06
C VAL A 42 3.29 3.72 -3.28
N ASN A 43 2.27 4.47 -3.69
CA ASN A 43 2.39 5.48 -4.74
C ASN A 43 1.95 6.84 -4.20
N VAL A 44 2.91 7.72 -3.96
CA VAL A 44 2.67 9.10 -3.53
C VAL A 44 2.60 10.01 -4.74
N SER A 45 1.64 10.94 -4.74
CA SER A 45 1.56 11.97 -5.77
C SER A 45 2.79 12.90 -5.74
N PRO A 46 3.23 13.45 -6.89
CA PRO A 46 4.42 14.32 -6.93
C PRO A 46 4.34 15.54 -6.00
N ASP A 47 3.13 16.02 -5.71
CA ASP A 47 2.85 17.14 -4.80
C ASP A 47 2.79 16.74 -3.30
N LEU A 48 2.97 15.44 -2.99
CA LEU A 48 2.92 14.85 -1.65
C LEU A 48 1.59 15.04 -0.91
N ARG A 49 0.49 15.30 -1.64
CA ARG A 49 -0.84 15.49 -1.03
C ARG A 49 -1.60 14.19 -0.85
N ASN A 50 -1.39 13.21 -1.71
CA ASN A 50 -2.11 11.94 -1.69
C ASN A 50 -1.13 10.76 -1.76
N ALA A 51 -1.48 9.65 -1.11
CA ALA A 51 -0.74 8.40 -1.18
C ALA A 51 -1.70 7.22 -1.29
N ASN A 52 -1.56 6.48 -2.39
CA ASN A 52 -2.26 5.22 -2.60
C ASN A 52 -1.39 4.09 -2.04
N ILE A 53 -1.96 3.35 -1.11
CA ILE A 53 -1.29 2.26 -0.39
C ILE A 53 -1.95 0.95 -0.81
N PHE A 54 -1.17 0.07 -1.42
CA PHE A 54 -1.62 -1.24 -1.86
C PHE A 54 -1.25 -2.28 -0.82
N TYR A 55 -2.20 -3.13 -0.44
CA TYR A 55 -2.01 -4.16 0.56
C TYR A 55 -2.47 -5.53 0.06
N THR A 56 -1.83 -6.56 0.59
CA THR A 56 -2.22 -7.96 0.42
C THR A 56 -2.63 -8.54 1.77
N VAL A 57 -3.36 -9.65 1.73
CA VAL A 57 -3.75 -10.41 2.92
C VAL A 57 -3.46 -11.89 2.70
N PHE A 58 -2.80 -12.50 3.68
CA PHE A 58 -2.64 -13.94 3.74
C PHE A 58 -3.62 -14.52 4.77
N ASN A 59 -4.31 -15.61 4.41
CA ASN A 59 -5.36 -16.25 5.21
C ASN A 59 -6.45 -15.25 5.70
N PRO A 60 -7.16 -14.58 4.77
CA PRO A 60 -8.15 -13.57 5.12
C PRO A 60 -9.24 -14.11 6.03
N LYS A 61 -9.63 -13.34 7.05
CA LYS A 61 -10.74 -13.64 7.95
C LYS A 61 -12.05 -12.91 7.59
N LYS A 62 -11.98 -12.06 6.57
CA LYS A 62 -13.09 -11.26 6.03
C LYS A 62 -12.98 -11.18 4.51
N THR A 63 -14.06 -10.82 3.85
CA THR A 63 -14.04 -10.59 2.39
C THR A 63 -13.15 -9.39 2.04
N LYS A 64 -12.62 -9.35 0.81
CA LYS A 64 -11.81 -8.21 0.30
C LYS A 64 -12.53 -6.86 0.51
N LYS A 65 -13.85 -6.82 0.28
CA LYS A 65 -14.67 -5.62 0.46
C LYS A 65 -14.72 -5.15 1.92
N GLU A 66 -14.96 -6.07 2.85
CA GLU A 66 -15.01 -5.77 4.29
C GLU A 66 -13.65 -5.33 4.81
N LEU A 67 -12.57 -6.00 4.40
CA LEU A 67 -11.20 -5.60 4.72
C LEU A 67 -10.94 -4.17 4.24
N ASN A 68 -11.28 -3.87 2.98
CA ASN A 68 -11.03 -2.56 2.42
C ASN A 68 -11.78 -1.45 3.16
N ILE A 69 -13.04 -1.69 3.53
CA ILE A 69 -13.84 -0.76 4.35
C ILE A 69 -13.20 -0.58 5.73
N ALA A 70 -12.85 -1.67 6.41
CA ALA A 70 -12.28 -1.63 7.76
C ALA A 70 -10.92 -0.90 7.81
N ILE A 71 -10.05 -1.16 6.84
CA ILE A 71 -8.73 -0.52 6.74
C ILE A 71 -8.90 0.97 6.43
N ASN A 72 -9.74 1.34 5.44
CA ASN A 72 -9.96 2.74 5.07
C ASN A 72 -10.67 3.55 6.17
N LYS A 73 -11.45 2.92 7.06
CA LYS A 73 -11.96 3.57 8.29
C LYS A 73 -10.83 4.00 9.23
N LYS A 74 -9.73 3.24 9.29
CA LYS A 74 -8.56 3.55 10.12
C LYS A 74 -7.54 4.48 9.44
N ARG A 75 -7.79 5.00 8.22
CA ARG A 75 -6.83 5.84 7.47
C ARG A 75 -6.29 7.04 8.25
N LYS A 76 -7.14 7.69 9.05
CA LYS A 76 -6.73 8.85 9.88
C LYS A 76 -5.74 8.45 10.98
N VAL A 77 -5.89 7.26 11.55
CA VAL A 77 -4.97 6.71 12.55
C VAL A 77 -3.61 6.46 11.91
N PHE A 78 -3.59 5.84 10.74
CA PHE A 78 -2.36 5.61 9.97
C PHE A 78 -1.69 6.92 9.56
N ARG A 79 -2.45 7.91 9.07
CA ARG A 79 -1.96 9.26 8.76
C ARG A 79 -1.35 9.92 9.99
N LYS A 80 -1.95 9.79 11.18
CA LYS A 80 -1.40 10.32 12.43
C LYS A 80 -0.06 9.66 12.78
N ILE A 81 0.02 8.33 12.69
CA ILE A 81 1.28 7.59 12.92
C ILE A 81 2.36 8.05 11.94
N LEU A 82 1.98 8.25 10.68
CA LEU A 82 2.88 8.73 9.64
C LEU A 82 3.43 10.11 9.98
N GLY A 83 2.57 11.05 10.39
CA GLY A 83 2.96 12.41 10.80
C GLY A 83 3.87 12.46 12.02
N LEU A 84 3.78 11.49 12.94
CA LEU A 84 4.68 11.41 14.09
C LEU A 84 6.08 10.90 13.73
N LYS A 85 6.20 10.13 12.65
CA LYS A 85 7.47 9.48 12.24
C LYS A 85 8.16 10.19 11.07
N MET A 86 7.43 10.92 10.24
CA MET A 86 7.99 11.62 9.08
C MET A 86 8.37 13.06 9.41
N ARG A 87 9.50 13.51 8.86
CA ARG A 87 9.96 14.91 8.91
C ARG A 87 9.63 15.64 7.60
N THR A 88 8.37 15.59 7.17
CA THR A 88 7.92 16.27 5.95
C THR A 88 6.93 17.38 6.29
N LYS A 89 6.97 18.48 5.52
CA LYS A 89 6.06 19.62 5.70
C LYS A 89 4.60 19.22 5.54
N ASN A 90 4.33 18.38 4.54
CA ASN A 90 3.00 17.83 4.26
C ASN A 90 3.02 16.32 4.51
N ILE A 91 1.96 15.84 5.16
CA ILE A 91 1.65 14.41 5.26
C ILE A 91 0.55 14.12 4.23
N PRO A 92 0.72 13.13 3.33
CA PRO A 92 -0.29 12.82 2.33
C PRO A 92 -1.52 12.18 2.95
N ASP A 93 -2.68 12.41 2.35
CA ASP A 93 -3.89 11.64 2.66
C ASP A 93 -3.75 10.22 2.13
N LEU A 94 -4.16 9.26 2.95
CA LEU A 94 -3.94 7.85 2.69
C LEU A 94 -5.21 7.19 2.20
N SER A 95 -5.10 6.50 1.07
CA SER A 95 -6.14 5.65 0.50
C SER A 95 -5.61 4.23 0.35
N PHE A 96 -6.36 3.25 0.86
CA PHE A 96 -5.93 1.85 0.84
C PHE A 96 -6.68 1.06 -0.22
N PHE A 97 -5.95 0.21 -0.95
CA PHE A 97 -6.46 -0.63 -2.02
C PHE A 97 -5.93 -2.04 -1.86
N TYR A 98 -6.78 -3.03 -2.10
CA TYR A 98 -6.32 -4.41 -2.20
C TYR A 98 -5.47 -4.56 -3.47
N ASP A 99 -4.32 -5.22 -3.37
CA ASP A 99 -3.45 -5.49 -4.51
C ASP A 99 -3.94 -6.72 -5.26
N ASP A 100 -4.70 -6.50 -6.32
CA ASP A 100 -5.20 -7.50 -7.26
C ASP A 100 -4.29 -7.67 -8.49
N THR A 101 -3.12 -7.03 -8.51
CA THR A 101 -2.20 -7.05 -9.66
C THR A 101 -1.88 -8.48 -10.10
N PHE A 102 -1.73 -9.42 -9.17
CA PHE A 102 -1.46 -10.82 -9.50
C PHE A 102 -2.64 -11.51 -10.18
N GLU A 103 -3.87 -11.29 -9.70
CA GLU A 103 -5.09 -11.83 -10.31
C GLU A 103 -5.28 -11.27 -11.72
N TYR A 104 -5.05 -9.97 -11.88
CA TYR A 104 -5.09 -9.29 -13.17
C TYR A 104 -4.03 -9.83 -14.14
N GLN A 105 -2.79 -10.01 -13.68
CA GLN A 105 -1.72 -10.60 -14.49
C GLN A 105 -2.05 -12.02 -14.94
N ASN A 106 -2.60 -12.85 -14.04
CA ASN A 106 -3.01 -14.20 -14.40
C ASN A 106 -4.12 -14.19 -15.45
N HIS A 107 -5.11 -13.31 -15.30
CA HIS A 107 -6.18 -13.15 -16.27
C HIS A 107 -5.67 -12.72 -17.65
N LEU A 108 -4.75 -11.74 -17.70
CA LEU A 108 -4.11 -11.34 -18.95
C LEU A 108 -3.34 -12.50 -19.59
N ASN A 109 -2.57 -13.26 -18.80
CA ASN A 109 -1.83 -14.41 -19.30
C ASN A 109 -2.77 -15.49 -19.87
N GLU A 110 -3.92 -15.73 -19.24
CA GLU A 110 -4.94 -16.64 -19.78
C GLU A 110 -5.54 -16.13 -21.09
N LEU A 111 -5.83 -14.84 -21.20
CA LEU A 111 -6.30 -14.22 -22.44
C LEU A 111 -5.24 -14.31 -23.55
N PHE A 112 -3.98 -14.01 -23.25
CA PHE A 112 -2.88 -14.14 -24.20
C PHE A 112 -2.70 -15.59 -24.66
N LYS A 113 -2.77 -16.57 -23.76
CA LYS A 113 -2.74 -18.00 -24.13
C LYS A 113 -3.87 -18.38 -25.09
N LYS A 114 -5.08 -17.80 -24.94
CA LYS A 114 -6.20 -18.05 -25.86
C LYS A 114 -5.99 -17.43 -27.24
N ILE A 115 -5.31 -16.29 -27.31
CA ILE A 115 -5.02 -15.58 -28.58
C ILE A 115 -3.84 -16.24 -29.31
N ASN A 116 -2.85 -16.77 -28.58
CA ASN A 116 -1.65 -17.41 -29.14
C ASN A 116 -1.87 -18.89 -29.54
N ILE A 117 -3.12 -19.30 -29.77
CA ILE A 117 -3.45 -20.57 -30.43
C ILE A 117 -3.55 -20.27 -31.93
N LYS A 118 -2.40 -20.12 -32.58
CA LYS A 118 -2.16 -20.35 -34.02
C LYS A 118 -0.66 -20.40 -34.29
#